data_AF-A0A928XD17-F1
#
_entry.id   AF-A0A928XD17-F1
#
_cell.length_a   1.000
_cell.length_b   1.000
_cell.length_c   1.000
_cell.angle_alpha   90.00
_cell.angle_beta   90.00
_cell.angle_gamma   90.00
#
_symmetry.space_group_name_H-M   'P 1'
#
loop_
_entity.id
_entity.type
_entity.pdbx_description
1 polymer ?
#
loop_
_entity_poly.entity_id
_entity_poly.type
_entity_poly.pdbx_seq_one_letter_code
_entity_poly.pdbx_strand_id
1 'polypeptide(L)'
;MAKRHRDLLARLEPVGLNRYQITETDIQTVEKYLSIIQKKLTVETTWQELVYYGGPYGTSILIHEIVEIRLLKAKGLEPLRQRTEALQSMLAQNIEAHIIATYEEHLYLQEAVSRFLRQKFEVATLIKANRPDEVDLQLFLESDVGVYLLEEEQVDEARQVLARLKGEQEV
;
A
#
# COMPACT_ATOMS: atom_id res chain seq x y z
N MET A 1 12.74 -17.56 9.65
CA MET A 1 11.69 -16.92 8.83
C MET A 1 10.38 -16.79 9.59
N ALA A 2 9.71 -17.88 10.00
CA ALA A 2 8.40 -17.82 10.69
C ALA A 2 8.33 -16.91 11.94
N LYS A 3 9.42 -16.77 12.71
CA LYS A 3 9.47 -15.82 13.83
C LYS A 3 9.38 -14.36 13.36
N ARG A 4 10.12 -13.99 12.31
CA ARG A 4 10.14 -12.64 11.73
C ARG A 4 8.78 -12.21 11.22
N HIS A 5 8.05 -13.10 10.52
CA HIS A 5 6.73 -12.78 9.97
C HIS A 5 5.68 -12.61 11.05
N ARG A 6 5.72 -13.42 12.11
CA ARG A 6 4.84 -13.24 13.28
C ARG A 6 5.15 -11.97 14.06
N ASP A 7 6.43 -11.65 14.23
CA ASP A 7 6.86 -10.41 14.89
C ASP A 7 6.40 -9.16 14.09
N LEU A 8 6.40 -9.24 12.76
CA LEU A 8 5.85 -8.19 11.90
C LEU A 8 4.33 -8.06 12.06
N LEU A 9 3.57 -9.16 11.96
CA LEU A 9 2.12 -9.15 12.16
C LEU A 9 1.71 -8.55 13.50
N ALA A 10 2.48 -8.84 14.56
CA ALA A 10 2.22 -8.30 15.90
C ALA A 10 2.42 -6.77 16.00
N ARG A 11 3.15 -6.16 15.08
CA ARG A 11 3.38 -4.71 15.02
C ARG A 11 2.37 -3.97 14.14
N LEU A 12 1.58 -4.68 13.34
CA LEU A 12 0.59 -4.11 12.43
C LEU A 12 -0.76 -3.91 13.14
N GLU A 13 -1.64 -3.12 12.54
CA GLU A 13 -2.93 -2.75 13.12
C GLU A 13 -3.95 -3.90 12.92
N PRO A 14 -4.52 -4.44 14.01
CA PRO A 14 -5.36 -5.64 13.91
C PRO A 14 -6.66 -5.48 13.11
N VAL A 15 -7.26 -4.29 13.05
CA VAL A 15 -8.52 -4.06 12.32
C VAL A 15 -8.28 -4.22 10.82
N GLY A 16 -7.20 -3.64 10.28
CA GLY A 16 -6.81 -3.82 8.89
C GLY A 16 -6.47 -5.28 8.58
N LEU A 17 -5.67 -5.94 9.43
CA LEU A 17 -5.35 -7.36 9.26
C LEU A 17 -6.61 -8.24 9.20
N ASN A 18 -7.57 -7.98 10.07
CA ASN A 18 -8.82 -8.76 10.12
C ASN A 18 -9.74 -8.46 8.93
N ARG A 19 -9.92 -7.18 8.55
CA ARG A 19 -10.76 -6.76 7.42
C ARG A 19 -10.30 -7.43 6.12
N TYR A 20 -9.00 -7.44 5.88
CA TYR A 20 -8.42 -8.01 4.67
C TYR A 20 -8.02 -9.49 4.83
N GLN A 21 -8.34 -10.13 5.96
CA GLN A 21 -8.01 -11.53 6.23
C GLN A 21 -6.54 -11.85 5.94
N ILE A 22 -5.65 -11.01 6.46
CA ILE A 22 -4.21 -11.10 6.24
C ILE A 22 -3.61 -12.15 7.16
N THR A 23 -2.85 -13.07 6.58
CA THR A 23 -2.23 -14.20 7.27
C THR A 23 -0.70 -14.16 7.16
N GLU A 24 -0.02 -15.02 7.92
CA GLU A 24 1.44 -15.20 7.80
C GLU A 24 1.85 -15.64 6.38
N THR A 25 1.01 -16.41 5.69
CA THR A 25 1.26 -16.82 4.29
C THR A 25 1.19 -15.63 3.33
N ASP A 26 0.36 -14.63 3.61
CA ASP A 26 0.33 -13.39 2.83
C ASP A 26 1.64 -12.61 3.01
N ILE A 27 2.17 -12.51 4.25
CA ILE A 27 3.48 -11.87 4.50
C ILE A 27 4.60 -12.55 3.72
N GLN A 28 4.65 -13.89 3.73
CA GLN A 28 5.62 -14.67 2.97
C GLN A 28 5.49 -14.41 1.45
N THR A 29 4.26 -14.30 0.99
CA THR A 29 3.93 -14.00 -0.41
C THR A 29 4.41 -12.61 -0.80
N VAL A 30 4.17 -11.59 0.03
CA VAL A 30 4.62 -10.21 -0.18
C VAL A 30 6.13 -10.10 -0.13
N GLU A 31 6.80 -10.71 0.85
CA GLU A 31 8.29 -10.72 0.92
C GLU A 31 8.89 -11.28 -0.37
N LYS A 32 8.35 -12.42 -0.85
CA LYS A 32 8.80 -13.02 -2.10
C LYS A 32 8.49 -12.13 -3.30
N TYR A 33 7.30 -11.57 -3.38
CA TYR A 33 6.86 -10.69 -4.47
C TYR A 33 7.77 -9.46 -4.60
N LEU A 34 7.98 -8.75 -3.49
CA LEU A 34 8.86 -7.58 -3.44
C LEU A 34 10.30 -7.94 -3.78
N SER A 35 10.81 -9.10 -3.33
CA SER A 35 12.16 -9.55 -3.70
C SER A 35 12.35 -9.78 -5.21
N ILE A 36 11.27 -10.03 -5.97
CA ILE A 36 11.34 -10.19 -7.43
C ILE A 36 11.35 -8.82 -8.11
N ILE A 37 10.47 -7.92 -7.69
CA ILE A 37 10.31 -6.58 -8.27
C ILE A 37 11.52 -5.69 -7.95
N GLN A 38 11.97 -5.72 -6.71
CA GLN A 38 13.02 -4.84 -6.20
C GLN A 38 14.44 -5.35 -6.51
N LYS A 39 14.58 -6.56 -7.07
CA LYS A 39 15.89 -7.19 -7.34
C LYS A 39 16.86 -6.35 -8.17
N LYS A 40 16.33 -5.48 -9.05
CA LYS A 40 17.12 -4.57 -9.89
C LYS A 40 17.04 -3.10 -9.45
N LEU A 41 16.27 -2.82 -8.40
CA LEU A 41 16.21 -1.48 -7.83
C LEU A 41 17.39 -1.32 -6.88
N THR A 42 18.03 -0.16 -6.94
CA THR A 42 19.20 0.18 -6.10
C THR A 42 18.84 0.33 -4.62
N VAL A 43 17.54 0.38 -4.28
CA VAL A 43 17.04 0.57 -2.93
C VAL A 43 15.81 -0.34 -2.71
N GLU A 44 15.89 -1.26 -1.75
CA GLU A 44 14.74 -2.07 -1.30
C GLU A 44 13.84 -1.23 -0.38
N THR A 45 13.05 -0.31 -0.90
CA THR A 45 12.29 0.64 -0.05
C THR A 45 11.04 -0.01 0.56
N THR A 46 10.14 -0.59 -0.23
CA THR A 46 8.81 -0.98 0.26
C THR A 46 8.82 -2.03 1.38
N TRP A 47 9.65 -3.07 1.28
CA TRP A 47 9.75 -4.07 2.35
C TRP A 47 10.38 -3.49 3.62
N GLN A 48 11.37 -2.61 3.47
CA GLN A 48 12.00 -1.92 4.59
C GLN A 48 11.00 -0.98 5.27
N GLU A 49 10.23 -0.21 4.49
CA GLU A 49 9.15 0.66 4.98
C GLU A 49 8.11 -0.14 5.74
N LEU A 50 7.64 -1.27 5.21
CA LEU A 50 6.67 -2.15 5.87
C LEU A 50 7.21 -2.73 7.19
N VAL A 51 8.50 -3.07 7.24
CA VAL A 51 9.16 -3.53 8.47
C VAL A 51 9.41 -2.37 9.44
N TYR A 52 9.60 -1.15 8.95
CA TYR A 52 9.94 0.01 9.76
C TYR A 52 8.69 0.67 10.35
N TYR A 53 7.77 1.09 9.50
CA TYR A 53 6.49 1.68 9.87
C TYR A 53 5.54 0.56 10.30
N GLY A 54 5.31 0.41 11.60
CA GLY A 54 4.26 -0.48 12.12
C GLY A 54 2.88 0.19 12.09
N GLY A 55 1.95 -0.32 12.89
CA GLY A 55 0.67 0.32 13.14
C GLY A 55 -0.18 0.50 11.88
N PRO A 56 -1.01 1.56 11.81
CA PRO A 56 -1.89 1.77 10.67
C PRO A 56 -1.13 1.93 9.36
N TYR A 57 -0.06 2.73 9.33
CA TYR A 57 0.66 3.00 8.08
C TYR A 57 1.35 1.74 7.52
N GLY A 58 2.03 0.95 8.35
CA GLY A 58 2.56 -0.35 7.89
C GLY A 58 1.50 -1.29 7.35
N THR A 59 0.30 -1.22 7.93
CA THR A 59 -0.84 -2.06 7.52
C THR A 59 -1.36 -1.63 6.15
N SER A 60 -1.36 -0.33 5.84
CA SER A 60 -1.80 0.17 4.53
C SER A 60 -0.87 -0.30 3.41
N ILE A 61 0.45 -0.24 3.62
CA ILE A 61 1.43 -0.79 2.67
C ILE A 61 1.15 -2.27 2.43
N LEU A 62 0.91 -3.04 3.49
CA LEU A 62 0.64 -4.46 3.36
C LEU A 62 -0.68 -4.74 2.61
N ILE A 63 -1.70 -3.93 2.84
CA ILE A 63 -2.98 -4.01 2.13
C ILE A 63 -2.77 -3.83 0.63
N HIS A 64 -2.00 -2.82 0.22
CA HIS A 64 -1.67 -2.57 -1.18
C HIS A 64 -1.14 -3.85 -1.86
N GLU A 65 -0.04 -4.38 -1.32
CA GLU A 65 0.65 -5.53 -1.91
C GLU A 65 -0.24 -6.76 -1.97
N ILE A 66 -1.02 -7.02 -0.92
CA ILE A 66 -1.90 -8.19 -0.86
C ILE A 66 -3.05 -8.06 -1.85
N VAL A 67 -3.68 -6.90 -1.94
CA VAL A 67 -4.81 -6.66 -2.85
C VAL A 67 -4.35 -6.84 -4.29
N GLU A 68 -3.23 -6.23 -4.68
CA GLU A 68 -2.67 -6.37 -6.03
C GLU A 68 -2.39 -7.84 -6.37
N ILE A 69 -1.67 -8.56 -5.50
CA ILE A 69 -1.35 -9.97 -5.71
C ILE A 69 -2.61 -10.83 -5.82
N ARG A 70 -3.62 -10.58 -4.97
CA ARG A 70 -4.88 -11.35 -4.98
C ARG A 70 -5.68 -11.09 -6.26
N LEU A 71 -5.73 -9.85 -6.74
CA LEU A 71 -6.39 -9.50 -8.00
C LEU A 71 -5.69 -10.16 -9.20
N LEU A 72 -4.36 -10.13 -9.25
CA LEU A 72 -3.60 -10.82 -10.28
C LEU A 72 -3.86 -12.33 -10.26
N LYS A 73 -3.85 -12.95 -9.07
CA LYS A 73 -4.18 -14.38 -8.92
C LYS A 73 -5.62 -14.71 -9.33
N ALA A 74 -6.58 -13.84 -9.02
CA ALA A 74 -7.98 -14.03 -9.43
C ALA A 74 -8.14 -14.01 -10.95
N LYS A 75 -7.27 -13.29 -11.67
CA LYS A 75 -7.16 -13.31 -13.15
C LYS A 75 -6.39 -14.53 -13.69
N GLY A 76 -6.00 -15.47 -12.83
CA GLY A 76 -5.21 -16.66 -13.21
C GLY A 76 -3.72 -16.39 -13.41
N LEU A 77 -3.23 -15.22 -13.00
CA LEU A 77 -1.83 -14.85 -13.13
C LEU A 77 -1.00 -15.35 -11.92
N GLU A 78 0.25 -15.70 -12.18
CA GLU A 78 1.16 -16.26 -11.17
C GLU A 78 2.40 -15.36 -11.00
N PRO A 79 2.29 -14.20 -10.31
CA PRO A 79 3.38 -13.22 -10.23
C PRO A 79 4.65 -13.80 -9.60
N LEU A 80 4.51 -14.70 -8.61
CA LEU A 80 5.62 -15.35 -7.91
C LEU A 80 6.41 -16.37 -8.75
N ARG A 81 5.95 -16.69 -9.97
CA ARG A 81 6.65 -17.58 -10.91
C ARG A 81 7.35 -16.83 -12.04
N GLN A 82 7.22 -15.51 -12.08
CA GLN A 82 7.82 -14.68 -13.11
C GLN A 82 9.25 -14.26 -12.76
N ARG A 83 10.06 -14.01 -13.79
CA ARG A 83 11.30 -13.22 -13.65
C ARG A 83 10.95 -11.74 -13.57
N THR A 84 11.84 -10.92 -13.02
CA THR A 84 11.62 -9.47 -12.82
C THR A 84 11.06 -8.76 -14.05
N GLU A 85 11.66 -8.93 -15.23
CA GLU A 85 11.21 -8.26 -16.48
C GLU A 85 9.81 -8.72 -16.92
N ALA A 86 9.54 -10.03 -16.82
CA ALA A 86 8.23 -10.60 -17.15
C ALA A 86 7.17 -10.14 -16.14
N LEU A 87 7.54 -10.00 -14.87
CA LEU A 87 6.66 -9.47 -13.84
C LEU A 87 6.34 -8.00 -14.08
N GLN A 88 7.35 -7.17 -14.40
CA GLN A 88 7.15 -5.76 -14.73
C GLN A 88 6.21 -5.58 -15.94
N SER A 89 6.41 -6.39 -16.98
CA SER A 89 5.51 -6.37 -18.15
C SER A 89 4.09 -6.82 -17.79
N MET A 90 3.94 -7.84 -16.93
CA MET A 90 2.65 -8.31 -16.44
C MET A 90 1.92 -7.22 -15.63
N LEU A 91 2.64 -6.51 -14.75
CA LEU A 91 2.07 -5.42 -13.96
C LEU A 91 1.60 -4.27 -14.84
N ALA A 92 2.41 -3.86 -15.82
CA ALA A 92 2.03 -2.84 -16.78
C ALA A 92 0.76 -3.22 -17.59
N GLN A 93 0.61 -4.49 -17.94
CA GLN A 93 -0.58 -5.00 -18.65
C GLN A 93 -1.83 -5.13 -17.75
N ASN A 94 -1.65 -5.12 -16.43
CA ASN A 94 -2.70 -5.31 -15.45
C ASN A 94 -2.77 -4.13 -14.47
N ILE A 95 -2.55 -2.91 -14.96
CA ILE A 95 -2.48 -1.69 -14.17
C ILE A 95 -3.72 -1.44 -13.29
N GLU A 96 -4.88 -1.93 -13.71
CA GLU A 96 -6.11 -1.91 -12.92
C GLU A 96 -5.94 -2.55 -11.52
N ALA A 97 -5.15 -3.64 -11.41
CA ALA A 97 -4.89 -4.28 -10.12
C ALA A 97 -4.11 -3.36 -9.18
N HIS A 98 -3.17 -2.59 -9.72
CA HIS A 98 -2.41 -1.59 -8.98
C HIS A 98 -3.33 -0.43 -8.55
N ILE A 99 -4.16 0.09 -9.46
CA ILE A 99 -5.11 1.18 -9.16
C ILE A 99 -6.06 0.79 -8.02
N ILE A 100 -6.62 -0.42 -8.06
CA ILE A 100 -7.52 -0.92 -7.00
C ILE A 100 -6.74 -1.11 -5.68
N ALA A 101 -5.51 -1.62 -5.73
CA ALA A 101 -4.66 -1.73 -4.54
C ALA A 101 -4.34 -0.37 -3.91
N THR A 102 -3.99 0.62 -4.72
CA THR A 102 -3.80 2.02 -4.31
C THR A 102 -5.07 2.58 -3.67
N TYR A 103 -6.24 2.32 -4.25
CA TYR A 103 -7.51 2.74 -3.65
C TYR A 103 -7.74 2.12 -2.27
N GLU A 104 -7.62 0.80 -2.13
CA GLU A 104 -7.87 0.09 -0.86
C GLU A 104 -6.87 0.48 0.24
N GLU A 105 -5.61 0.73 -0.13
CA GLU A 105 -4.59 1.29 0.76
C GLU A 105 -5.06 2.63 1.36
N HIS A 106 -5.46 3.55 0.50
CA HIS A 106 -5.77 4.92 0.91
C HIS A 106 -7.18 5.05 1.52
N LEU A 107 -8.12 4.18 1.14
CA LEU A 107 -9.40 4.02 1.83
C LEU A 107 -9.18 3.56 3.27
N TYR A 108 -8.32 2.58 3.48
CA TYR A 108 -7.95 2.16 4.83
C TYR A 108 -7.23 3.27 5.61
N LEU A 109 -6.33 4.03 4.98
CA LEU A 109 -5.68 5.19 5.61
C LEU A 109 -6.70 6.26 6.00
N GLN A 110 -7.67 6.57 5.15
CA GLN A 110 -8.76 7.50 5.45
C GLN A 110 -9.50 7.09 6.73
N GLU A 111 -9.87 5.81 6.84
CA GLU A 111 -10.53 5.27 8.02
C GLU A 111 -9.63 5.33 9.27
N ALA A 112 -8.36 4.98 9.13
CA ALA A 112 -7.39 5.04 10.23
C ALA A 112 -7.18 6.47 10.73
N VAL A 113 -6.99 7.43 9.82
CA VAL A 113 -6.86 8.86 10.15
C VAL A 113 -8.11 9.36 10.86
N SER A 114 -9.30 9.02 10.36
CA SER A 114 -10.57 9.37 11.02
C SER A 114 -10.69 8.78 12.41
N ARG A 115 -10.25 7.52 12.62
CA ARG A 115 -10.34 6.84 13.92
C ARG A 115 -9.34 7.38 14.94
N PHE A 116 -8.08 7.55 14.56
CA PHE A 116 -6.99 7.86 15.49
C PHE A 116 -6.75 9.36 15.65
N LEU A 117 -6.99 10.15 14.60
CA LEU A 117 -6.65 11.56 14.54
C LEU A 117 -7.87 12.48 14.40
N ARG A 118 -9.07 11.91 14.20
CA ARG A 118 -10.35 12.62 14.05
C ARG A 118 -10.35 13.65 12.90
N GLN A 119 -9.53 13.41 11.89
CA GLN A 119 -9.47 14.17 10.64
C GLN A 119 -10.06 13.33 9.51
N LYS A 120 -10.53 13.98 8.46
CA LYS A 120 -11.07 13.31 7.27
C LYS A 120 -10.46 13.99 6.04
N PHE A 121 -9.98 13.17 5.12
CA PHE A 121 -9.45 13.59 3.83
C PHE A 121 -10.04 12.69 2.76
N GLU A 122 -10.26 13.22 1.56
CA GLU A 122 -10.63 12.40 0.41
C GLU A 122 -9.47 11.47 -0.03
N VAL A 123 -9.81 10.34 -0.65
CA VAL A 123 -8.83 9.31 -1.05
C VAL A 123 -7.78 9.89 -2.00
N ALA A 124 -8.19 10.70 -2.99
CA ALA A 124 -7.27 11.35 -3.92
C ALA A 124 -6.29 12.30 -3.19
N THR A 125 -6.77 13.02 -2.17
CA THR A 125 -5.95 13.89 -1.30
C THR A 125 -4.88 13.07 -0.57
N LEU A 126 -5.25 11.91 -0.02
CA LEU A 126 -4.32 11.01 0.66
C LEU A 126 -3.29 10.40 -0.30
N ILE A 127 -3.71 10.01 -1.52
CA ILE A 127 -2.79 9.49 -2.55
C ILE A 127 -1.72 10.55 -2.87
N LYS A 128 -2.15 11.79 -3.14
CA LYS A 128 -1.25 12.92 -3.43
C LYS A 128 -0.33 13.26 -2.25
N ALA A 129 -0.83 13.13 -1.02
CA ALA A 129 -0.05 13.42 0.17
C ALA A 129 0.99 12.33 0.49
N ASN A 130 0.70 11.07 0.13
CA ASN A 130 1.52 9.92 0.51
C ASN A 130 2.72 9.69 -0.41
N ARG A 131 2.62 10.07 -1.69
CA ARG A 131 3.66 9.86 -2.70
C ARG A 131 4.25 11.19 -3.20
N PRO A 132 5.58 11.25 -3.43
CA PRO A 132 6.22 12.45 -3.95
C PRO A 132 6.01 12.64 -5.46
N ASP A 133 5.71 11.57 -6.21
CA ASP A 133 5.37 11.62 -7.62
C ASP A 133 3.85 11.58 -7.84
N GLU A 134 3.41 12.13 -8.98
CA GLU A 134 1.98 12.21 -9.32
C GLU A 134 1.49 10.98 -10.10
N VAL A 135 2.31 9.93 -10.27
CA VAL A 135 1.98 8.81 -11.16
C VAL A 135 0.79 8.03 -10.62
N ASP A 136 0.83 7.66 -9.34
CA ASP A 136 -0.26 6.91 -8.69
C ASP A 136 -1.57 7.73 -8.68
N LEU A 137 -1.46 9.05 -8.47
CA LEU A 137 -2.60 9.96 -8.52
C LEU A 137 -3.19 10.04 -9.92
N GLN A 138 -2.36 10.21 -10.94
CA GLN A 138 -2.81 10.31 -12.33
C GLN A 138 -3.51 9.02 -12.77
N LEU A 139 -2.89 7.86 -12.53
CA LEU A 139 -3.47 6.55 -12.82
C LEU A 139 -4.82 6.35 -12.13
N PHE A 140 -4.94 6.82 -10.88
CA PHE A 140 -6.17 6.75 -10.12
C PHE A 140 -7.27 7.65 -10.71
N LEU A 141 -6.97 8.92 -11.00
CA LEU A 141 -7.93 9.88 -11.54
C LEU A 141 -8.40 9.54 -12.96
N GLU A 142 -7.56 8.88 -13.76
CA GLU A 142 -7.91 8.43 -15.12
C GLU A 142 -8.70 7.11 -15.15
N SER A 143 -8.90 6.46 -14.00
CA SER A 143 -9.56 5.16 -13.90
C SER A 143 -11.07 5.25 -13.69
N ASP A 144 -11.80 4.21 -14.11
CA ASP A 144 -13.23 4.04 -13.85
C ASP A 144 -13.55 3.70 -12.37
N VAL A 145 -12.52 3.49 -11.53
CA VAL A 145 -12.68 3.08 -10.13
C VAL A 145 -13.31 4.18 -9.28
N GLY A 146 -13.48 5.41 -9.78
CA GLY A 146 -14.24 6.37 -9.02
C GLY A 146 -14.48 7.77 -9.57
N VAL A 147 -15.42 8.39 -8.85
CA VAL A 147 -15.79 9.80 -8.93
C VAL A 147 -15.06 10.45 -7.77
N TYR A 148 -14.09 11.31 -8.07
CA TYR A 148 -13.12 11.75 -7.07
C TYR A 148 -13.18 13.24 -6.81
N LEU A 149 -13.15 13.58 -5.53
CA LEU A 149 -12.88 14.92 -5.05
C LEU A 149 -11.42 14.96 -4.58
N LEU A 150 -10.66 15.92 -5.10
CA LEU A 150 -9.31 16.22 -4.65
C LEU A 150 -9.36 17.55 -3.91
N GLU A 151 -9.01 17.51 -2.62
CA GLU A 151 -8.94 18.69 -1.75
C GLU A 151 -7.51 19.24 -1.81
N GLU A 152 -7.17 19.93 -2.90
CA GLU A 152 -5.82 20.46 -3.15
C GLU A 152 -5.27 21.28 -1.97
N GLU A 153 -6.12 22.08 -1.34
CA GLU A 153 -5.77 22.92 -0.18
C GLU A 153 -5.46 22.14 1.10
N GLN A 154 -5.84 20.85 1.17
CA GLN A 154 -5.62 20.00 2.35
C GLN A 154 -4.46 19.03 2.20
N VAL A 155 -3.78 18.99 1.05
CA VAL A 155 -2.69 18.04 0.76
C VAL A 155 -1.54 18.15 1.77
N ASP A 156 -1.17 19.38 2.15
CA ASP A 156 -0.10 19.60 3.13
C ASP A 156 -0.48 19.14 4.54
N GLU A 157 -1.74 19.36 4.94
CA GLU A 157 -2.26 18.84 6.21
C GLU A 157 -2.30 17.30 6.20
N ALA A 158 -2.82 16.71 5.12
CA ALA A 158 -2.82 15.27 4.92
C ALA A 158 -1.39 14.68 5.01
N ARG A 159 -0.38 15.36 4.46
CA ARG A 159 1.02 14.93 4.53
C ARG A 159 1.54 14.91 5.97
N GLN A 160 1.25 15.95 6.75
CA GLN A 160 1.63 16.01 8.17
C GLN A 160 0.94 14.89 8.97
N VAL A 161 -0.31 14.59 8.66
CA VAL A 161 -1.08 13.52 9.28
C VAL A 161 -0.48 12.15 8.96
N LEU A 162 -0.10 11.90 7.71
CA LEU A 162 0.57 10.66 7.32
C LEU A 162 1.95 10.53 7.99
N ALA A 163 2.73 11.61 8.10
CA ALA A 163 4.00 11.61 8.84
C ALA A 163 3.80 11.21 10.32
N ARG A 164 2.73 11.70 10.96
CA ARG A 164 2.37 11.29 12.33
C ARG A 164 2.03 9.80 12.41
N LEU A 165 1.34 9.23 11.42
CA LEU A 165 1.06 7.79 11.36
C LEU A 165 2.32 6.95 11.13
N LYS A 166 3.31 7.48 10.41
CA LYS A 166 4.65 6.90 10.25
C LYS A 166 5.50 6.98 11.52
N GLY A 167 5.10 7.80 12.50
CA GLY A 167 5.90 8.07 13.71
C GLY A 167 7.04 9.06 13.46
N GLU A 168 7.00 9.79 12.36
CA GLU A 168 7.99 10.80 11.94
C GLU A 168 7.73 12.15 12.62
N GLN A 169 7.45 12.19 13.92
CA GLN A 169 7.18 13.48 14.58
C GLN A 169 8.34 14.46 14.36
N GLU A 170 7.99 15.65 13.85
CA GLU A 170 8.85 16.83 13.88
C GLU A 170 9.28 17.10 15.33
N VAL A 171 10.60 17.27 15.51
CA VAL A 171 11.21 17.85 16.71
C VAL A 171 10.90 19.34 16.74
#